data_AF-A0A2L0EI49-F1
#
_entry.id   AF-A0A2L0EI49-F1
#
_cell.length_a   1.000
_cell.length_b   1.000
_cell.length_c   1.000
_cell.angle_alpha   90.00
_cell.angle_beta   90.00
_cell.angle_gamma   90.00
#
_symmetry.space_group_name_H-M   'P 1'
#
loop_
_entity.id
_entity.type
_entity.pdbx_description
1 polymer ?
#
loop_
_entity_poly.entity_id
_entity_poly.type
_entity_poly.pdbx_seq_one_letter_code
_entity_poly.pdbx_strand_id
1 'polypeptide(L)'
;MQPLRSISELPFRCRPALELLNLEQHRDAPDVESTQFGWCRVAELLLDGRADREPLRVTDALVVAVHSADEPEVLPDDVELEFFVEEVAKDYSVTVLLSAFLERWLPAAFSGERAVVLAMCNPHAARIRRPEAAGRTPVYYADGDVDAWLDTDANGRRHIRLEAEAWRIAE
;
A
#
# COMPACT_ATOMS: atom_id res chain seq x y z
N MET A 1 -11.12 -22.35 -13.33
CA MET A 1 -10.63 -22.54 -11.95
C MET A 1 -11.75 -22.27 -10.96
N GLN A 2 -11.60 -22.63 -9.68
CA GLN A 2 -12.63 -22.31 -8.67
C GLN A 2 -12.48 -20.85 -8.21
N PRO A 3 -13.59 -20.14 -7.95
CA PRO A 3 -13.55 -18.79 -7.39
C PRO A 3 -12.95 -18.80 -5.98
N LEU A 4 -12.38 -17.67 -5.57
CA LEU A 4 -11.89 -17.50 -4.21
C LEU A 4 -13.05 -17.57 -3.21
N ARG A 5 -12.85 -18.26 -2.10
CA ARG A 5 -13.85 -18.51 -1.06
C ARG A 5 -13.57 -17.73 0.22
N SER A 6 -12.37 -17.19 0.39
CA SER A 6 -12.02 -16.35 1.55
C SER A 6 -10.86 -15.40 1.24
N ILE A 7 -10.73 -14.34 2.05
CA ILE A 7 -9.60 -13.39 2.01
C ILE A 7 -8.24 -14.12 2.07
N SER A 8 -8.17 -15.23 2.80
CA SER A 8 -6.96 -16.06 2.95
C SER A 8 -6.43 -16.64 1.63
N GLU A 9 -7.31 -16.77 0.63
CA GLU A 9 -6.99 -17.37 -0.66
C GLU A 9 -6.51 -16.33 -1.67
N LEU A 10 -6.57 -15.02 -1.33
CA LEU A 10 -5.96 -13.97 -2.13
C LEU A 10 -4.46 -14.28 -2.32
N PRO A 11 -3.90 -14.16 -3.54
CA PRO A 11 -2.49 -14.44 -3.80
C PRO A 11 -1.57 -13.30 -3.33
N PHE A 12 -1.83 -12.77 -2.14
CA PHE A 12 -1.13 -11.62 -1.56
C PHE A 12 0.23 -12.06 -0.97
N ARG A 13 1.27 -11.98 -1.80
CA ARG A 13 2.60 -12.53 -1.54
C ARG A 13 3.69 -11.46 -1.41
N CYS A 14 4.82 -11.85 -0.82
CA CYS A 14 6.01 -11.01 -0.77
C CYS A 14 6.54 -10.82 -2.18
N ARG A 15 6.86 -9.57 -2.55
CA ARG A 15 7.39 -9.23 -3.88
C ARG A 15 8.60 -8.28 -3.75
N PRO A 16 9.48 -8.22 -4.75
CA PRO A 16 10.52 -7.19 -4.81
C PRO A 16 9.90 -5.79 -4.78
N ALA A 17 10.47 -4.87 -4.01
CA ALA A 17 9.89 -3.54 -3.81
C ALA A 17 9.74 -2.72 -5.10
N LEU A 18 10.72 -2.80 -6.00
CA LEU A 18 10.66 -2.06 -7.27
C LEU A 18 9.62 -2.64 -8.23
N GLU A 19 9.46 -3.96 -8.25
CA GLU A 19 8.41 -4.62 -9.04
C GLU A 19 7.03 -4.23 -8.49
N LEU A 20 6.82 -4.42 -7.18
CA LEU A 20 5.55 -4.18 -6.50
C LEU A 20 5.05 -2.73 -6.63
N LEU A 21 5.95 -1.76 -6.57
CA LEU A 21 5.63 -0.34 -6.68
C LEU A 21 5.74 0.19 -8.12
N ASN A 22 5.94 -0.69 -9.10
CA ASN A 22 6.08 -0.36 -10.51
C ASN A 22 7.17 0.69 -10.79
N LEU A 23 8.36 0.46 -10.24
CA LEU A 23 9.55 1.34 -10.28
C LEU A 23 10.74 0.72 -11.04
N GLU A 24 10.55 -0.40 -11.73
CA GLU A 24 11.64 -1.05 -12.49
C GLU A 24 12.02 -0.28 -13.77
N GLN A 25 11.09 0.52 -14.29
CA GLN A 25 11.30 1.36 -15.45
C GLN A 25 11.26 2.82 -15.04
N HIS A 26 12.13 3.64 -15.63
CA HIS A 26 12.02 5.09 -15.48
C HIS A 26 10.76 5.57 -16.19
N ARG A 27 9.98 6.40 -15.50
CA ARG A 27 8.76 7.02 -15.99
C ARG A 27 8.75 8.51 -15.63
N ASP A 28 8.24 9.33 -16.54
CA ASP A 28 8.09 10.78 -16.33
C ASP A 28 6.77 11.14 -15.62
N ALA A 29 5.86 10.18 -15.47
CA ALA A 29 4.57 10.33 -14.79
C ALA A 29 4.19 9.03 -14.04
N PRO A 30 3.32 9.09 -13.01
CA PRO A 30 2.79 7.90 -12.35
C PRO A 30 2.03 6.98 -13.32
N ASP A 31 2.12 5.67 -13.09
CA ASP A 31 1.29 4.68 -13.77
C ASP A 31 0.07 4.37 -12.91
N VAL A 32 -1.08 4.91 -13.35
CA VAL A 32 -2.37 4.78 -12.66
C VAL A 32 -3.10 3.48 -12.99
N GLU A 33 -2.63 2.70 -13.96
CA GLU A 33 -3.29 1.46 -14.43
C GLU A 33 -2.71 0.20 -13.77
N SER A 34 -1.67 0.36 -12.94
CA SER A 34 -1.00 -0.77 -12.31
C SER A 34 -1.88 -1.40 -11.24
N THR A 35 -2.48 -2.55 -11.52
CA THR A 35 -3.30 -3.35 -10.58
C THR A 35 -2.48 -4.24 -9.63
N GLN A 36 -1.16 -4.05 -9.59
CA GLN A 36 -0.26 -4.87 -8.79
C GLN A 36 -0.53 -4.74 -7.29
N PHE A 37 -0.64 -5.86 -6.59
CA PHE A 37 -0.73 -5.90 -5.14
C PHE A 37 0.28 -6.87 -4.52
N GLY A 38 0.50 -6.72 -3.22
CA GLY A 38 1.40 -7.54 -2.43
C GLY A 38 2.09 -6.74 -1.33
N TRP A 39 3.15 -7.31 -0.79
CA TRP A 39 3.90 -6.67 0.30
C TRP A 39 5.39 -6.84 0.12
N CYS A 40 6.16 -5.94 0.73
CA CYS A 40 7.61 -6.07 0.77
C CYS A 40 8.18 -5.43 2.04
N ARG A 41 9.42 -5.80 2.36
CA ARG A 41 10.19 -5.13 3.40
C ARG A 41 11.14 -4.13 2.76
N VAL A 42 11.14 -2.91 3.26
CA VAL A 42 11.98 -1.84 2.75
C VAL A 42 12.82 -1.31 3.90
N ALA A 43 14.14 -1.32 3.71
CA ALA A 43 15.07 -0.81 4.72
C ALA A 43 14.86 0.68 4.97
N GLU A 44 14.49 1.43 3.93
CA GLU A 44 14.26 2.87 3.97
C GLU A 44 13.38 3.35 2.82
N LEU A 45 12.40 4.18 3.13
CA LEU A 45 11.61 4.94 2.15
C LEU A 45 11.29 6.33 2.71
N LEU A 46 10.93 7.25 1.81
CA LEU A 46 10.46 8.58 2.15
C LEU A 46 8.95 8.67 1.95
N LEU A 47 8.24 9.16 2.96
CA LEU A 47 6.84 9.56 2.86
C LEU A 47 6.79 11.07 2.64
N ASP A 48 6.47 11.47 1.42
CA ASP A 48 6.40 12.86 1.00
C ASP A 48 4.95 13.33 1.00
N GLY A 49 4.65 14.35 1.80
CA GLY A 49 3.34 14.98 1.85
C GLY A 49 3.41 16.33 1.16
N ARG A 50 2.47 16.63 0.26
CA ARG A 50 2.46 17.87 -0.53
C ARG A 50 2.42 19.18 0.27
N ALA A 51 2.17 19.13 1.58
CA ALA A 51 2.24 20.30 2.44
C ALA A 51 3.70 20.59 2.82
N ASP A 52 4.35 21.61 2.20
CA ASP A 52 5.68 22.25 2.45
C ASP A 52 6.55 21.77 3.65
N ARG A 53 6.68 20.46 3.84
CA ARG A 53 7.36 19.82 4.96
C ARG A 53 8.39 18.88 4.37
N GLU A 54 9.47 18.68 5.11
CA GLU A 54 10.46 17.70 4.69
C GLU A 54 9.82 16.30 4.66
N PRO A 55 10.12 15.48 3.64
CA PRO A 55 9.65 14.11 3.57
C PRO A 55 10.04 13.32 4.83
N LEU A 56 9.09 12.57 5.37
CA LEU A 56 9.31 11.73 6.54
C LEU A 56 10.08 10.47 6.12
N ARG A 57 11.30 10.34 6.63
CA ARG A 57 12.10 9.12 6.46
C ARG A 57 11.57 7.99 7.36
N VAL A 58 11.15 6.90 6.74
CA VAL A 58 10.71 5.68 7.43
C VAL A 58 11.74 4.57 7.18
N THR A 59 12.23 3.96 8.25
CA THR A 59 13.22 2.88 8.19
C THR A 59 12.62 1.58 8.68
N ASP A 60 13.07 0.45 8.12
CA ASP A 60 12.61 -0.89 8.50
C ASP A 60 11.07 -0.99 8.44
N ALA A 61 10.53 -0.78 7.24
CA ALA A 61 9.10 -0.74 6.98
C ALA A 61 8.61 -2.01 6.32
N LEU A 62 7.43 -2.47 6.75
CA LEU A 62 6.57 -3.34 5.96
C LEU A 62 5.70 -2.46 5.05
N VAL A 63 5.92 -2.52 3.75
CA VAL A 63 5.07 -1.85 2.77
C VAL A 63 3.99 -2.82 2.30
N VAL A 64 2.73 -2.39 2.39
CA VAL A 64 1.54 -3.10 1.95
C VAL A 64 0.97 -2.32 0.77
N ALA A 65 1.11 -2.85 -0.44
CA ALA A 65 0.59 -2.23 -1.66
C ALA A 65 -0.72 -2.91 -2.07
N VAL A 66 -1.80 -2.14 -2.05
CA VAL A 66 -3.17 -2.55 -2.38
C VAL A 66 -3.88 -1.39 -3.06
N HIS A 67 -4.89 -1.70 -3.88
CA HIS A 67 -5.68 -0.70 -4.60
C HIS A 67 -7.05 -0.56 -3.95
N SER A 68 -7.50 0.68 -3.81
CA SER A 68 -8.93 0.94 -3.63
C SER A 68 -9.69 0.50 -4.89
N ALA A 69 -10.93 0.08 -4.75
CA ALA A 69 -11.81 -0.12 -5.91
C ALA A 69 -11.92 1.19 -6.72
N ASP A 70 -12.21 1.07 -8.03
CA ASP A 70 -12.32 2.22 -8.94
C ASP A 70 -13.47 3.17 -8.55
N GLU A 71 -14.60 2.61 -8.12
CA GLU A 71 -15.77 3.35 -7.61
C GLU A 71 -16.12 2.86 -6.20
N PRO A 72 -15.26 3.13 -5.19
CA PRO A 72 -15.42 2.55 -3.87
C PRO A 72 -16.59 3.21 -3.14
N GLU A 73 -17.32 2.42 -2.35
CA GLU A 73 -18.33 2.96 -1.44
C GLU A 73 -17.72 4.03 -0.50
N VAL A 74 -18.50 5.07 -0.19
CA VAL A 74 -18.07 6.14 0.72
C VAL A 74 -18.16 5.64 2.16
N LEU A 75 -17.04 5.13 2.66
CA LEU A 75 -16.89 4.63 4.03
C LEU A 75 -16.02 5.61 4.84
N PRO A 76 -16.52 6.18 5.95
CA PRO A 76 -15.78 7.19 6.70
C PRO A 76 -14.59 6.61 7.49
N ASP A 77 -14.57 5.31 7.75
CA ASP A 77 -13.60 4.63 8.60
C ASP A 77 -13.00 3.36 7.98
N ASP A 78 -13.18 3.15 6.68
CA ASP A 78 -12.64 2.01 5.94
C ASP A 78 -12.46 2.35 4.45
N VAL A 79 -11.81 1.46 3.71
CA VAL A 79 -11.63 1.57 2.26
C VAL A 79 -12.01 0.23 1.63
N GLU A 80 -12.84 0.27 0.59
CA GLU A 80 -13.08 -0.90 -0.25
C GLU A 80 -11.88 -1.10 -1.17
N LEU A 81 -11.26 -2.27 -1.07
CA LEU A 81 -10.14 -2.69 -1.90
C LEU A 81 -10.63 -3.55 -3.05
N GLU A 82 -9.94 -3.50 -4.18
CA GLU A 82 -10.18 -4.40 -5.31
C GLU A 82 -8.91 -5.18 -5.67
N PHE A 83 -9.07 -6.49 -5.86
CA PHE A 83 -7.99 -7.40 -6.24
C PHE A 83 -8.31 -8.09 -7.55
N PHE A 84 -7.56 -7.77 -8.61
CA PHE A 84 -7.61 -8.47 -9.89
C PHE A 84 -6.82 -9.78 -9.80
N VAL A 85 -7.50 -10.93 -9.89
CA VAL A 85 -6.89 -12.25 -9.72
C VAL A 85 -6.88 -12.98 -11.05
N GLU A 86 -5.93 -12.59 -11.91
CA GLU A 86 -5.77 -13.12 -13.27
C GLU A 86 -5.61 -14.65 -13.29
N GLU A 87 -5.07 -15.24 -12.22
CA GLU A 87 -4.97 -16.69 -12.12
C GLU A 87 -6.36 -17.35 -12.19
N VAL A 88 -7.40 -16.75 -11.61
CA VAL A 88 -8.76 -17.30 -11.63
C VAL A 88 -9.42 -17.13 -13.00
N ALA A 89 -9.44 -15.90 -13.51
CA ALA A 89 -9.83 -15.54 -14.88
C ALA A 89 -9.36 -14.11 -15.19
N LYS A 90 -9.24 -13.79 -16.49
CA LYS A 90 -8.66 -12.53 -16.99
C LYS A 90 -9.25 -11.25 -16.36
N ASP A 91 -10.56 -11.21 -16.17
CA ASP A 91 -11.28 -10.03 -15.66
C ASP A 91 -11.96 -10.35 -14.31
N TYR A 92 -11.45 -11.33 -13.56
CA TYR A 92 -12.00 -11.67 -12.25
C TYR A 92 -11.38 -10.80 -11.17
N SER A 93 -12.20 -9.97 -10.54
CA SER A 93 -11.84 -9.22 -9.35
C SER A 93 -12.67 -9.63 -8.13
N VAL A 94 -12.15 -9.33 -6.95
CA VAL A 94 -12.88 -9.44 -5.69
C VAL A 94 -12.69 -8.15 -4.89
N THR A 95 -13.78 -7.68 -4.27
CA THR A 95 -13.73 -6.55 -3.35
C THR A 95 -13.73 -7.01 -1.90
N VAL A 96 -12.97 -6.32 -1.06
CA VAL A 96 -12.89 -6.58 0.39
C VAL A 96 -12.65 -5.27 1.13
N LEU A 97 -13.11 -5.18 2.38
CA LEU A 97 -12.77 -4.05 3.24
C LEU A 97 -11.30 -4.13 3.68
N LEU A 98 -10.60 -2.99 3.69
CA LEU A 98 -9.22 -2.88 4.15
C LEU A 98 -9.07 -3.39 5.58
N SER A 99 -10.00 -3.06 6.48
CA SER A 99 -9.98 -3.55 7.87
C SER A 99 -9.94 -5.09 7.94
N ALA A 100 -10.88 -5.75 7.27
CA ALA A 100 -11.00 -7.20 7.21
C ALA A 100 -9.79 -7.85 6.53
N PHE A 101 -9.25 -7.21 5.49
CA PHE A 101 -8.04 -7.65 4.81
C PHE A 101 -6.83 -7.61 5.76
N LEU A 102 -6.60 -6.49 6.45
CA LEU A 102 -5.48 -6.32 7.37
C LEU A 102 -5.59 -7.24 8.59
N GLU A 103 -6.78 -7.41 9.17
CA GLU A 103 -7.02 -8.37 10.25
C GLU A 103 -6.60 -9.79 9.86
N ARG A 104 -6.90 -10.19 8.62
CA ARG A 104 -6.64 -11.54 8.16
C ARG A 104 -5.19 -11.78 7.78
N TRP A 105 -4.58 -10.82 7.08
CA TRP A 105 -3.31 -11.01 6.39
C TRP A 105 -2.11 -10.47 7.19
N LEU A 106 -2.25 -9.31 7.83
CA LEU A 106 -1.14 -8.64 8.52
C LEU A 106 -0.44 -9.52 9.57
N PRO A 107 -1.14 -10.34 10.40
CA PRO A 107 -0.48 -11.22 11.36
C PRO A 107 0.53 -12.21 10.74
N ALA A 108 0.36 -12.60 9.48
CA ALA A 108 1.22 -13.56 8.81
C ALA A 108 2.48 -12.92 8.21
N ALA A 109 2.47 -11.62 7.98
CA ALA A 109 3.55 -10.93 7.28
C ALA A 109 4.33 -9.96 8.15
N PHE A 110 3.64 -9.29 9.08
CA PHE A 110 4.29 -8.44 10.06
C PHE A 110 5.18 -9.29 10.97
N SER A 111 6.47 -8.97 11.00
CA SER A 111 7.51 -9.69 11.72
C SER A 111 8.26 -8.80 12.71
N GLY A 112 7.66 -7.65 13.07
CA GLY A 112 8.23 -6.70 14.04
C GLY A 112 8.91 -5.49 13.42
N GLU A 113 8.59 -5.17 12.16
CA GLU A 113 9.06 -3.97 11.48
C GLU A 113 8.72 -2.70 12.29
N ARG A 114 9.56 -1.66 12.15
CA ARG A 114 9.40 -0.39 12.88
C ARG A 114 8.23 0.46 12.40
N ALA A 115 7.72 0.18 11.20
CA ALA A 115 6.55 0.82 10.64
C ALA A 115 5.82 -0.13 9.68
N VAL A 116 4.51 0.08 9.54
CA VAL A 116 3.74 -0.43 8.41
C VAL A 116 3.36 0.78 7.55
N VAL A 117 3.50 0.66 6.24
CA VAL A 117 3.12 1.71 5.28
C VAL A 117 2.11 1.13 4.31
N LEU A 118 0.90 1.68 4.28
CA LEU A 118 -0.11 1.35 3.30
C LEU A 118 0.14 2.22 2.06
N ALA A 119 0.67 1.60 1.00
CA ALA A 119 0.80 2.20 -0.32
C ALA A 119 -0.51 1.97 -1.08
N MET A 120 -1.48 2.83 -0.81
CA MET A 120 -2.87 2.68 -1.23
C MET A 120 -3.53 4.06 -1.31
N CYS A 121 -4.33 4.29 -2.35
CA CYS A 121 -5.17 5.48 -2.45
C CYS A 121 -6.34 5.44 -1.44
N ASN A 122 -6.66 6.60 -0.87
CA ASN A 122 -7.76 6.79 0.06
C ASN A 122 -8.69 7.91 -0.46
N PRO A 123 -9.46 7.64 -1.54
CA PRO A 123 -10.15 8.68 -2.31
C PRO A 123 -11.19 9.48 -1.50
N HIS A 124 -11.75 8.86 -0.47
CA HIS A 124 -12.76 9.48 0.41
C HIS A 124 -12.17 9.98 1.74
N ALA A 125 -10.84 10.02 1.87
CA ALA A 125 -10.13 10.42 3.10
C ALA A 125 -10.63 9.69 4.36
N ALA A 126 -10.92 8.39 4.21
CA ALA A 126 -11.38 7.53 5.28
C ALA A 126 -10.36 7.50 6.42
N ARG A 127 -10.85 7.48 7.65
CA ARG A 127 -10.02 7.39 8.84
C ARG A 127 -9.72 5.94 9.16
N ILE A 128 -8.51 5.50 8.81
CA ILE A 128 -8.10 4.11 9.03
C ILE A 128 -7.79 3.86 10.51
N ARG A 129 -8.41 2.81 11.06
CA ARG A 129 -8.13 2.31 12.40
C ARG A 129 -6.86 1.48 12.38
N ARG A 130 -6.08 1.53 13.47
CA ARG A 130 -4.88 0.71 13.57
C ARG A 130 -5.24 -0.78 13.68
N PRO A 131 -4.68 -1.65 12.83
CA PRO A 131 -4.85 -3.10 12.96
C PRO A 131 -4.24 -3.62 14.27
N GLU A 132 -4.93 -4.56 14.94
CA GLU A 132 -4.45 -5.13 16.21
C GLU A 132 -3.05 -5.75 16.08
N ALA A 133 -2.77 -6.42 14.96
CA ALA A 133 -1.50 -7.09 14.71
C ALA A 133 -0.30 -6.12 14.66
N ALA A 134 -0.52 -4.84 14.36
CA ALA A 134 0.54 -3.82 14.40
C ALA A 134 0.90 -3.40 15.84
N GLY A 135 0.02 -3.66 16.82
CA GLY A 135 0.25 -3.30 18.22
C GLY A 135 0.61 -1.82 18.41
N ARG A 136 1.87 -1.54 18.77
CA ARG A 136 2.38 -0.16 18.97
C ARG A 136 3.10 0.39 17.73
N THR A 137 3.30 -0.42 16.70
CA THR A 137 3.97 0.00 15.47
C THR A 137 3.09 1.00 14.73
N PRO A 138 3.64 2.16 14.29
CA PRO A 138 2.90 3.12 13.50
C PRO A 138 2.50 2.51 12.16
N VAL A 139 1.23 2.71 11.79
CA VAL A 139 0.69 2.33 10.48
C VAL A 139 0.41 3.61 9.71
N TYR A 140 1.24 3.90 8.72
CA TYR A 140 1.10 5.06 7.86
C TYR A 140 0.13 4.77 6.72
N TYR A 141 -0.75 5.72 6.44
CA TYR A 141 -1.64 5.69 5.29
C TYR A 141 -1.76 7.10 4.70
N ALA A 142 -2.09 7.18 3.42
CA ALA A 142 -2.25 8.45 2.71
C ALA A 142 -3.67 9.00 2.84
N ASP A 143 -3.78 10.33 2.77
CA ASP A 143 -4.99 11.01 2.33
C ASP A 143 -4.94 11.14 0.81
N GLY A 144 -6.01 10.72 0.11
CA GLY A 144 -6.08 10.80 -1.35
C GLY A 144 -5.16 9.81 -2.05
N ASP A 145 -4.61 10.23 -3.19
CA ASP A 145 -3.82 9.37 -4.07
C ASP A 145 -2.40 9.13 -3.55
N VAL A 146 -1.81 8.00 -3.95
CA VAL A 146 -0.41 7.66 -3.66
C VAL A 146 0.36 7.42 -4.95
N ASP A 147 1.41 8.21 -5.14
CA ASP A 147 2.36 8.04 -6.25
C ASP A 147 3.70 7.51 -5.73
N ALA A 148 4.21 6.47 -6.37
CA ALA A 148 5.54 5.94 -6.07
C ALA A 148 6.60 6.49 -7.04
N TRP A 149 7.76 6.85 -6.50
CA TRP A 149 8.91 7.37 -7.24
C TRP A 149 10.20 6.66 -6.83
N LEU A 150 11.12 6.54 -7.78
CA LEU A 150 12.49 6.06 -7.55
C LEU A 150 13.46 7.20 -7.80
N ASP A 151 13.77 7.94 -6.74
CA ASP A 151 14.64 9.10 -6.78
C ASP A 151 16.09 8.69 -6.65
N THR A 152 17.00 9.50 -7.20
CA THR A 152 18.45 9.31 -7.07
C THR A 152 19.03 10.53 -6.37
N ASP A 153 19.67 10.32 -5.23
CA ASP A 153 20.32 11.40 -4.49
C ASP A 153 21.62 11.88 -5.18
N ALA A 154 22.20 12.98 -4.68
CA ALA A 154 23.42 13.56 -5.24
C ALA A 154 24.63 12.60 -5.26
N ASN A 155 24.60 11.53 -4.46
CA ASN A 155 25.64 10.50 -4.41
C ASN A 155 25.34 9.31 -5.34
N GLY A 156 24.28 9.39 -6.15
CA GLY A 156 23.86 8.32 -7.04
C GLY A 156 23.10 7.19 -6.33
N ARG A 157 22.70 7.36 -5.08
CA ARG A 157 21.97 6.33 -4.34
C ARG A 157 20.47 6.47 -4.58
N ARG A 158 19.85 5.36 -4.98
CA ARG A 158 18.42 5.27 -5.24
C ARG A 158 17.63 5.12 -3.95
N HIS A 159 16.51 5.82 -3.84
CA HIS A 159 15.57 5.72 -2.73
C HIS A 159 14.12 5.72 -3.23
N ILE A 160 13.28 4.96 -2.53
CA ILE A 160 11.84 4.92 -2.80
C ILE A 160 11.20 6.11 -2.09
N ARG A 161 10.43 6.92 -2.83
CA ARG A 161 9.59 7.98 -2.29
C ARG A 161 8.13 7.66 -2.60
N LEU A 162 7.27 7.73 -1.61
CA LEU A 162 5.82 7.66 -1.76
C LEU A 162 5.26 9.05 -1.52
N GLU A 163 4.67 9.64 -2.55
CA GLU A 163 4.05 10.96 -2.52
C GLU A 163 2.54 10.82 -2.28
N ALA A 164 1.99 11.68 -1.42
CA ALA A 164 0.56 11.80 -1.19
C ALA A 164 0.20 13.26 -0.83
N GLU A 165 -1.09 13.60 -0.78
CA GLU A 165 -1.51 14.91 -0.25
C GLU A 165 -1.02 15.10 1.19
N ALA A 166 -1.28 14.09 2.03
CA ALA A 166 -0.78 14.02 3.39
C ALA A 166 -0.62 12.56 3.82
N TRP A 167 0.28 12.34 4.79
CA TRP A 167 0.45 11.05 5.46
C TRP A 167 -0.10 11.14 6.88
N ARG A 168 -0.92 10.15 7.25
CA ARG A 168 -1.51 9.99 8.57
C ARG A 168 -1.02 8.72 9.24
N ILE A 169 -1.19 8.65 10.55
CA ILE A 169 -0.97 7.44 11.34
C ILE A 169 -2.33 6.91 11.77
N ALA A 170 -2.57 5.62 11.57
CA ALA A 170 -3.80 4.96 12.00
C ALA A 170 -3.89 4.96 13.54
N GLU A 171 -5.09 5.27 14.07
CA GLU A 171 -5.36 5.39 15.51
C GLU A 171 -6.04 4.13 16.08
#